data_AF-A0A949U5U3-F1
#
_entry.id   AF-A0A949U5U3-F1
#
_cell.length_a   1.000
_cell.length_b   1.000
_cell.length_c   1.000
_cell.angle_alpha   90.00
_cell.angle_beta   90.00
_cell.angle_gamma   90.00
#
_symmetry.space_group_name_H-M   'P 1'
#
loop_
_entity.id
_entity.type
_entity.pdbx_description
1 polymer ?
#
loop_
_entity_poly.entity_id
_entity_poly.type
_entity_poly.pdbx_seq_one_letter_code
_entity_poly.pdbx_strand_id
1 'polypeptide(L)'
;MNSFQSLIAHHGYLLVFGIVLAESLGLPLPASLALVGAGAAVAARILRAPIVLSLAFSGLLMGDLVLFFLGRYTGWALLGALCRLSINPETCILRSAESFYKRGKMTVMIAKFIPGLNTMSAPLAGSMKMRFGQFLRLDSVGALAYVLAYSALGYVFRDFLAKITQSFQTAGHILTETLIIAAVIYLAYRIWLYGKYKLLDVVPRVQVQELARKLQSEDSKVLLVDVRSHGYYDAGAERIKGSIRLEPNNLAEELKSWSTDKDIYLYCT
;
A
#
# COMPACT_ATOMS: atom_id res chain seq x y z
N MET A 1 31.77 -22.85 -13.01
CA MET A 1 30.40 -22.30 -13.12
C MET A 1 29.94 -22.04 -11.69
N ASN A 2 29.90 -20.77 -11.26
CA ASN A 2 29.83 -20.43 -9.84
C ASN A 2 28.45 -20.81 -9.26
N SER A 3 28.42 -21.37 -8.06
CA SER A 3 27.20 -21.83 -7.35
C SER A 3 26.09 -20.77 -7.29
N PHE A 4 26.48 -19.49 -7.32
CA PHE A 4 25.60 -18.34 -7.37
C PHE A 4 24.88 -18.18 -8.72
N GLN A 5 25.57 -18.41 -9.84
CA GLN A 5 24.95 -18.37 -11.18
C GLN A 5 23.96 -19.52 -11.37
N SER A 6 24.24 -20.71 -10.83
CA SER A 6 23.28 -21.82 -10.85
C SER A 6 22.06 -21.55 -9.97
N LEU A 7 22.22 -20.89 -8.83
CA LEU A 7 21.10 -20.53 -7.94
C LEU A 7 20.16 -19.51 -8.61
N ILE A 8 20.73 -18.47 -9.23
CA ILE A 8 19.98 -17.45 -9.98
C ILE A 8 19.34 -18.05 -11.22
N ALA A 9 20.04 -18.93 -11.94
CA ALA A 9 19.45 -19.63 -13.08
C ALA A 9 18.24 -20.46 -12.61
N HIS A 10 18.37 -21.22 -11.53
CA HIS A 10 17.31 -22.11 -11.08
C HIS A 10 16.07 -21.35 -10.56
N HIS A 11 16.27 -20.31 -9.76
CA HIS A 11 15.16 -19.49 -9.25
C HIS A 11 14.62 -18.50 -10.28
N GLY A 12 15.46 -18.01 -11.21
CA GLY A 12 15.06 -17.06 -12.24
C GLY A 12 14.00 -17.61 -13.18
N TYR A 13 14.13 -18.87 -13.62
CA TYR A 13 13.10 -19.52 -14.44
C TYR A 13 11.78 -19.70 -13.69
N LEU A 14 11.83 -20.18 -12.44
CA LEU A 14 10.65 -20.39 -11.61
C LEU A 14 9.94 -19.08 -11.24
N LEU A 15 10.71 -18.02 -10.95
CA LEU A 15 10.16 -16.69 -10.65
C LEU A 15 9.42 -16.12 -11.85
N VAL A 16 10.01 -16.20 -13.06
CA VAL A 16 9.35 -15.72 -14.28
C VAL A 16 8.06 -16.49 -14.51
N PHE A 17 8.10 -17.83 -14.45
CA PHE A 17 6.91 -18.67 -14.59
C PHE A 17 5.84 -18.32 -13.55
N GLY A 18 6.22 -18.23 -12.27
CA GLY A 18 5.30 -17.98 -11.17
C GLY A 18 4.64 -16.61 -11.24
N ILE A 19 5.41 -15.54 -11.49
CA ILE A 19 4.88 -14.17 -11.60
C ILE A 19 3.92 -14.07 -12.79
N VAL A 20 4.32 -14.63 -13.94
CA VAL A 20 3.52 -14.61 -15.16
C VAL A 20 2.22 -15.38 -14.98
N LEU A 21 2.28 -16.60 -14.42
CA LEU A 21 1.09 -17.41 -14.13
C LEU A 21 0.17 -16.71 -13.14
N ALA A 22 0.73 -16.11 -12.09
CA ALA A 22 -0.01 -15.37 -11.09
C ALA A 22 -0.72 -14.15 -11.68
N GLU A 23 -0.06 -13.35 -12.53
CA GLU A 23 -0.72 -12.26 -13.25
C GLU A 23 -1.87 -12.77 -14.12
N SER A 24 -1.62 -13.83 -14.91
CA SER A 24 -2.66 -14.43 -15.76
C SER A 24 -3.82 -15.02 -14.99
N LEU A 25 -3.66 -15.36 -13.71
CA LEU A 25 -4.75 -15.77 -12.81
C LEU A 25 -5.52 -14.58 -12.21
N GLY A 26 -5.14 -13.35 -12.53
CA GLY A 26 -5.80 -12.12 -12.07
C GLY A 26 -5.16 -11.47 -10.85
N LEU A 27 -3.97 -11.93 -10.40
CA LEU A 27 -3.23 -11.23 -9.35
C LEU A 27 -2.60 -9.95 -9.93
N PRO A 28 -2.58 -8.83 -9.17
CA PRO A 28 -2.03 -7.55 -9.65
C PRO A 28 -0.50 -7.55 -9.59
N LEU A 29 0.14 -8.49 -10.29
CA LEU A 29 1.59 -8.58 -10.43
C LEU A 29 2.02 -8.02 -11.79
N PRO A 30 3.15 -7.29 -11.87
CA PRO A 30 3.63 -6.74 -13.12
C PRO A 30 4.51 -7.76 -13.87
N ALA A 31 3.93 -8.76 -14.54
CA ALA A 31 4.71 -9.74 -15.29
C ALA A 31 5.42 -9.12 -16.51
N SER A 32 4.94 -7.99 -17.03
CA SER A 32 5.70 -7.17 -18.00
C SER A 32 7.10 -6.80 -17.48
N LEU A 33 7.23 -6.42 -16.21
CA LEU A 33 8.53 -6.13 -15.58
C LEU A 33 9.36 -7.41 -15.40
N ALA A 34 8.74 -8.51 -15.00
CA ALA A 34 9.43 -9.79 -14.86
C ALA A 34 9.99 -10.29 -16.21
N LEU A 35 9.24 -10.13 -17.31
CA LEU A 35 9.67 -10.48 -18.66
C LEU A 35 10.78 -9.58 -19.19
N VAL A 36 10.70 -8.28 -18.91
CA VAL A 36 11.78 -7.33 -19.22
C VAL A 36 13.06 -7.72 -18.45
N GLY A 37 12.95 -8.02 -17.15
CA GLY A 37 14.08 -8.50 -16.35
C GLY A 37 14.65 -9.83 -16.87
N ALA A 38 13.78 -10.77 -17.25
CA ALA A 38 14.18 -12.04 -17.84
C ALA A 38 14.89 -11.85 -19.18
N GLY A 39 14.41 -10.94 -20.03
CA GLY A 39 15.04 -10.57 -21.30
C GLY A 39 16.45 -10.01 -21.11
N ALA A 40 16.64 -9.14 -20.11
CA ALA A 40 17.97 -8.62 -19.76
C ALA A 40 18.89 -9.73 -19.23
N ALA A 41 18.39 -10.65 -18.42
CA ALA A 41 19.15 -11.80 -17.91
C ALA A 41 19.53 -12.80 -19.03
N VAL A 42 18.68 -12.96 -20.04
CA VAL A 42 18.99 -13.71 -21.26
C VAL A 42 20.11 -13.02 -22.03
N ALA A 43 20.06 -11.69 -22.18
CA ALA A 43 21.11 -10.92 -22.84
C ALA A 43 22.45 -10.95 -22.08
N ALA A 44 22.41 -11.11 -20.76
CA ALA A 44 23.57 -11.32 -19.89
C ALA A 44 24.08 -12.78 -19.89
N ARG A 45 23.49 -13.67 -20.70
CA ARG A 45 23.82 -15.11 -20.78
C ARG A 45 23.61 -15.89 -19.47
N ILE A 46 22.80 -15.35 -18.54
CA ILE A 46 22.45 -16.00 -17.28
C ILE A 46 21.31 -16.99 -17.50
N LEU A 47 20.31 -16.59 -18.29
CA LEU A 47 19.16 -17.42 -18.65
C LEU A 47 19.19 -17.79 -20.15
N ARG A 48 18.56 -18.90 -20.50
CA ARG A 48 18.41 -19.36 -21.88
C ARG A 48 17.09 -18.86 -22.44
N ALA A 49 17.15 -18.09 -23.53
CA ALA A 49 15.99 -17.57 -24.26
C ALA A 49 14.87 -18.60 -24.49
N PRO A 50 15.12 -19.80 -25.06
CA PRO A 50 14.04 -20.74 -25.33
C PRO A 50 13.32 -21.19 -24.06
N ILE A 51 14.03 -21.38 -22.95
CA ILE A 51 13.43 -21.82 -21.68
C ILE A 51 12.55 -20.71 -21.09
N VAL A 52 13.04 -19.47 -21.07
CA VAL A 52 12.27 -18.32 -20.58
C VAL A 52 11.01 -18.13 -21.40
N LEU A 53 11.12 -18.13 -22.73
CA LEU A 53 10.00 -17.94 -23.63
C LEU A 53 8.96 -19.06 -23.48
N SER A 54 9.39 -20.32 -23.43
CA SER A 54 8.48 -21.46 -23.24
C SER A 54 7.78 -21.41 -21.89
N LEU A 55 8.50 -21.13 -20.80
CA LEU A 55 7.90 -21.04 -19.47
C LEU A 55 6.91 -19.88 -19.37
N ALA A 56 7.31 -18.68 -19.78
CA ALA A 56 6.42 -17.53 -19.80
C ALA A 56 5.17 -17.80 -20.64
N PHE A 57 5.34 -18.29 -21.86
CA PHE A 57 4.22 -18.62 -22.74
C PHE A 57 3.27 -19.66 -22.13
N SER A 58 3.81 -20.73 -21.54
CA SER A 58 3.01 -21.75 -20.86
C SER A 58 2.28 -21.19 -19.63
N GLY A 59 2.93 -20.30 -18.86
CA GLY A 59 2.33 -19.64 -17.71
C GLY A 59 1.13 -18.76 -18.10
N LEU A 60 1.27 -17.96 -19.18
CA LEU A 60 0.15 -17.18 -19.70
C LEU A 60 -1.01 -18.09 -20.10
N LEU A 61 -0.76 -19.05 -20.98
CA LEU A 61 -1.79 -19.96 -21.47
C LEU A 61 -2.50 -20.69 -20.34
N MET A 62 -1.77 -21.20 -19.34
CA MET A 62 -2.37 -21.92 -18.22
C MET A 62 -3.31 -21.02 -17.41
N GLY A 63 -2.87 -19.81 -17.06
CA GLY A 63 -3.72 -18.86 -16.32
C GLY A 63 -4.94 -18.43 -17.13
N ASP A 64 -4.74 -18.09 -18.41
CA ASP A 64 -5.80 -17.65 -19.31
C ASP A 64 -6.83 -18.76 -19.58
N LEU A 65 -6.40 -20.01 -19.69
CA LEU A 65 -7.29 -21.17 -19.82
C LEU A 65 -8.13 -21.39 -18.56
N VAL A 66 -7.52 -21.27 -17.38
CA VAL A 66 -8.24 -21.37 -16.10
C VAL A 66 -9.35 -20.31 -16.04
N LEU A 67 -9.02 -19.05 -16.34
CA LEU A 67 -10.01 -17.98 -16.33
C LEU A 67 -11.06 -18.11 -17.44
N PHE A 68 -10.70 -18.61 -18.62
CA PHE A 68 -11.62 -18.89 -19.71
C PHE A 68 -12.67 -19.93 -19.31
N PHE A 69 -12.24 -21.07 -18.76
CA PHE A 69 -13.16 -22.10 -18.31
C PHE A 69 -14.00 -21.59 -17.14
N LEU A 70 -13.38 -20.92 -16.17
CA LEU A 70 -14.09 -20.35 -15.03
C LEU A 70 -15.19 -19.40 -15.51
N GLY A 71 -14.87 -18.47 -16.42
CA GLY A 71 -15.84 -17.55 -17.03
C GLY A 71 -16.92 -18.25 -17.86
N ARG A 72 -16.61 -19.39 -18.50
CA ARG A 72 -17.59 -20.21 -19.22
C ARG A 72 -18.59 -20.90 -18.29
N TYR A 73 -18.17 -21.32 -17.09
CA TYR A 73 -19.04 -21.98 -16.12
C TYR A 73 -19.83 -20.99 -15.24
N THR A 74 -19.20 -19.89 -14.81
CA THR A 74 -19.82 -18.91 -13.88
C THR A 74 -20.45 -17.70 -14.58
N GLY A 75 -20.19 -17.48 -15.88
CA GLY A 75 -20.79 -16.38 -16.63
C GLY A 75 -20.39 -15.00 -16.07
N TRP A 76 -21.37 -14.11 -15.90
CA TRP A 76 -21.15 -12.74 -15.45
C TRP A 76 -20.80 -12.61 -13.95
N ALA A 77 -21.03 -13.66 -13.14
CA ALA A 77 -20.76 -13.63 -11.70
C ALA A 77 -19.26 -13.49 -11.40
N LEU A 78 -18.40 -14.15 -12.18
CA LEU A 78 -16.95 -14.02 -12.07
C LEU A 78 -16.45 -12.63 -12.46
N LEU A 79 -17.06 -12.03 -13.48
CA LEU A 79 -16.75 -10.67 -13.91
C LEU A 79 -17.03 -9.67 -12.77
N GLY A 80 -18.14 -9.83 -12.06
CA GLY A 80 -18.48 -9.02 -10.88
C GLY A 80 -17.49 -9.18 -9.72
N ALA A 81 -17.01 -10.41 -9.47
CA ALA A 81 -16.01 -10.69 -8.43
C ALA A 81 -14.64 -10.10 -8.77
N LEU A 82 -14.16 -10.28 -10.00
CA LEU A 82 -12.90 -9.71 -10.48
C LEU A 82 -12.95 -8.17 -10.55
N CYS A 83 -14.11 -7.59 -10.87
CA CYS A 83 -14.29 -6.14 -10.89
C CYS A 83 -14.26 -5.52 -9.47
N ARG A 84 -14.62 -6.26 -8.41
CA ARG A 84 -14.43 -5.80 -7.03
C ARG A 84 -12.96 -5.68 -6.61
N LEU A 85 -12.08 -6.43 -7.25
CA LEU A 85 -10.63 -6.30 -7.06
C LEU A 85 -10.04 -5.10 -7.81
N SER A 86 -10.78 -4.53 -8.75
CA SER A 86 -10.37 -3.39 -9.58
C SER A 86 -10.82 -2.07 -8.98
N ILE A 87 -10.00 -1.03 -9.12
CA ILE A 87 -10.20 0.31 -8.55
C ILE A 87 -11.53 0.98 -9.01
N ASN A 88 -12.12 0.55 -10.14
CA ASN A 88 -13.40 1.06 -10.64
C ASN A 88 -14.27 -0.04 -11.28
N PRO A 89 -15.26 -0.62 -10.56
CA PRO A 89 -16.01 -1.80 -11.01
C PRO A 89 -16.99 -1.55 -12.17
N GLU A 90 -17.65 -0.38 -12.23
CA GLU A 90 -18.71 -0.12 -13.23
C GLU A 90 -18.14 0.16 -14.63
N THR A 91 -17.02 0.89 -14.70
CA THR A 91 -16.35 1.20 -15.98
C THR A 91 -15.61 -0.03 -16.54
N CYS A 92 -15.20 -0.96 -15.67
CA CYS A 92 -14.48 -2.17 -16.04
C CYS A 92 -15.35 -3.12 -16.87
N ILE A 93 -16.60 -3.34 -16.46
CA ILE A 93 -17.54 -4.24 -17.14
C ILE A 93 -17.99 -3.66 -18.48
N LEU A 94 -18.44 -2.40 -18.51
CA LEU A 94 -19.01 -1.78 -19.71
C LEU A 94 -17.97 -1.58 -20.82
N ARG A 95 -16.77 -1.08 -20.51
CA ARG A 95 -15.72 -0.88 -21.53
C ARG A 95 -15.17 -2.20 -22.09
N SER A 96 -15.02 -3.20 -21.23
CA SER A 96 -14.54 -4.52 -21.67
C SER A 96 -15.58 -5.20 -22.56
N ALA A 97 -16.86 -5.16 -22.18
CA ALA A 97 -17.96 -5.69 -22.97
C ALA A 97 -18.12 -4.94 -24.30
N GLU A 98 -18.07 -3.61 -24.32
CA GLU A 98 -18.23 -2.80 -25.54
C GLU A 98 -17.07 -3.02 -26.53
N SER A 99 -15.83 -3.12 -26.04
CA SER A 99 -14.66 -3.43 -26.88
C SER A 99 -14.73 -4.83 -27.47
N PHE A 100 -15.22 -5.82 -26.70
CA PHE A 100 -15.46 -7.17 -27.18
C PHE A 100 -16.65 -7.24 -28.16
N TYR A 101 -17.68 -6.41 -27.99
CA TYR A 101 -18.83 -6.34 -28.89
C TYR A 101 -18.48 -5.67 -30.23
N LYS A 102 -17.69 -4.59 -30.22
CA LYS A 102 -17.30 -3.84 -31.42
C LYS A 102 -16.19 -4.50 -32.25
N ARG A 103 -15.20 -5.14 -31.60
CA ARG A 103 -14.02 -5.74 -32.28
C ARG A 103 -13.94 -7.26 -32.13
N GLY A 104 -14.88 -7.87 -31.41
CA GLY A 104 -15.04 -9.31 -31.33
C GLY A 104 -13.77 -10.05 -30.92
N LYS A 105 -13.33 -10.92 -31.83
CA LYS A 105 -12.30 -11.93 -31.65
C LYS A 105 -10.88 -11.36 -31.52
N MET A 106 -10.59 -10.23 -32.15
CA MET A 106 -9.26 -9.60 -32.10
C MET A 106 -8.97 -8.95 -30.75
N THR A 107 -10.01 -8.64 -29.97
CA THR A 107 -9.87 -8.04 -28.63
C THR A 107 -9.09 -8.95 -27.68
N VAL A 108 -9.20 -10.28 -27.79
CA VAL A 108 -8.43 -11.24 -26.97
C VAL A 108 -6.92 -11.06 -27.18
N MET A 109 -6.48 -10.82 -28.42
CA MET A 109 -5.07 -10.62 -28.73
C MET A 109 -4.56 -9.25 -28.23
N ILE A 110 -5.33 -8.18 -28.48
CA ILE A 110 -4.93 -6.81 -28.17
C ILE A 110 -5.01 -6.53 -26.66
N ALA A 111 -5.97 -7.14 -25.97
CA ALA A 111 -6.22 -6.92 -24.54
C ALA A 111 -5.00 -7.24 -23.67
N LYS A 112 -4.13 -8.17 -24.10
CA LYS A 112 -2.91 -8.51 -23.36
C LYS A 112 -1.96 -7.33 -23.15
N PHE A 113 -1.94 -6.38 -24.07
CA PHE A 113 -1.09 -5.19 -23.98
C PHE A 113 -1.72 -4.04 -23.18
N ILE A 114 -2.99 -4.18 -22.78
CA ILE A 114 -3.73 -3.14 -22.05
C ILE A 114 -3.95 -3.62 -20.60
N PRO A 115 -3.30 -2.99 -19.61
CA PRO A 115 -3.50 -3.31 -18.21
C PRO A 115 -4.98 -3.28 -17.83
N GLY A 116 -5.42 -4.29 -17.07
CA GLY A 116 -6.82 -4.44 -16.66
C GLY A 116 -7.76 -5.02 -17.72
N LEU A 117 -7.47 -4.89 -19.03
CA LEU A 117 -8.19 -5.65 -20.06
C LEU A 117 -7.63 -7.06 -20.22
N ASN A 118 -6.33 -7.25 -20.04
CA ASN A 118 -5.65 -8.56 -20.13
C ASN A 118 -6.37 -9.62 -19.26
N THR A 119 -6.50 -9.34 -17.96
CA THR A 119 -7.10 -10.24 -16.96
C THR A 119 -8.60 -10.49 -17.17
N MET A 120 -9.31 -9.54 -17.80
CA MET A 120 -10.76 -9.66 -18.07
C MET A 120 -11.07 -10.33 -19.41
N SER A 121 -10.10 -10.39 -20.33
CA SER A 121 -10.33 -10.85 -21.71
C SER A 121 -10.67 -12.34 -21.79
N ALA A 122 -9.93 -13.19 -21.07
CA ALA A 122 -10.15 -14.63 -21.00
C ALA A 122 -11.50 -15.03 -20.36
N PRO A 123 -11.87 -14.53 -19.15
CA PRO A 123 -13.15 -14.86 -18.56
C PRO A 123 -14.34 -14.30 -19.36
N LEU A 124 -14.18 -13.14 -20.00
CA LEU A 124 -15.19 -12.57 -20.90
C LEU A 124 -15.39 -13.41 -22.16
N ALA A 125 -14.31 -13.89 -22.78
CA ALA A 125 -14.38 -14.82 -23.92
C ALA A 125 -15.10 -16.13 -23.53
N GLY A 126 -14.83 -16.62 -22.32
CA GLY A 126 -15.50 -17.79 -21.73
C GLY A 126 -17.00 -17.58 -21.52
N SER A 127 -17.39 -16.47 -20.88
CA SER A 127 -18.78 -16.14 -20.57
C SER A 127 -19.64 -15.92 -21.81
N MET A 128 -19.04 -15.40 -22.88
CA MET A 128 -19.67 -15.27 -24.21
C MET A 128 -19.72 -16.58 -25.01
N LYS A 129 -19.35 -17.72 -24.40
CA LYS A 129 -19.36 -19.06 -25.01
C LYS A 129 -18.54 -19.17 -26.29
N MET A 130 -17.42 -18.44 -26.39
CA MET A 130 -16.50 -18.55 -27.52
C MET A 130 -16.01 -19.99 -27.72
N ARG A 131 -15.80 -20.42 -28.97
CA ARG A 131 -15.28 -21.76 -29.27
C ARG A 131 -13.87 -21.90 -28.72
N PHE A 132 -13.61 -22.95 -27.93
CA PHE A 132 -12.31 -23.19 -27.28
C PHE A 132 -11.11 -23.11 -28.24
N GLY A 133 -11.15 -23.85 -29.34
CA GLY A 133 -10.05 -23.83 -30.32
C GLY A 133 -9.88 -22.49 -31.04
N GLN A 134 -10.87 -21.60 -30.99
CA GLN A 134 -10.72 -20.23 -31.48
C GLN A 134 -10.06 -19.33 -30.43
N PHE A 135 -10.51 -19.41 -29.17
CA PHE A 135 -9.89 -18.72 -28.05
C PHE A 135 -8.41 -19.08 -27.95
N LEU A 136 -8.09 -20.37 -27.89
CA LEU A 136 -6.72 -20.86 -27.75
C LEU A 136 -5.79 -20.34 -28.85
N ARG A 137 -6.24 -20.27 -30.10
CA ARG A 137 -5.42 -19.74 -31.21
C ARG A 137 -5.14 -18.25 -31.06
N LEU A 138 -6.15 -17.45 -30.77
CA LEU A 138 -6.01 -16.00 -30.64
C LEU A 138 -5.21 -15.62 -29.39
N ASP A 139 -5.48 -16.33 -28.29
CA ASP A 139 -4.79 -16.18 -27.02
C ASP A 139 -3.32 -16.59 -27.15
N SER A 140 -3.02 -17.70 -27.83
CA SER A 140 -1.63 -18.11 -28.12
C SER A 140 -0.88 -17.08 -28.95
N VAL A 141 -1.49 -16.54 -30.00
CA VAL A 141 -0.84 -15.51 -30.83
C VAL A 141 -0.57 -14.24 -30.01
N GLY A 142 -1.54 -13.81 -29.20
CA GLY A 142 -1.37 -12.68 -28.30
C GLY A 142 -0.31 -12.93 -27.23
N ALA A 143 -0.33 -14.09 -26.59
CA ALA A 143 0.60 -14.47 -25.53
C ALA A 143 2.03 -14.53 -26.06
N LEU A 144 2.21 -15.12 -27.24
CA LEU A 144 3.52 -15.16 -27.91
C LEU A 144 4.00 -13.75 -28.24
N ALA A 145 3.15 -12.90 -28.82
CA ALA A 145 3.50 -11.52 -29.13
C ALA A 145 3.87 -10.72 -27.86
N TYR A 146 3.11 -10.89 -26.77
CA TYR A 146 3.36 -10.26 -25.49
C TYR A 146 4.71 -10.68 -24.90
N VAL A 147 4.94 -11.99 -24.78
CA VAL A 147 6.19 -12.55 -24.23
C VAL A 147 7.40 -12.13 -25.05
N LEU A 148 7.29 -12.17 -26.39
CA LEU A 148 8.37 -11.72 -27.27
C LEU A 148 8.63 -10.22 -27.15
N ALA A 149 7.59 -9.39 -27.14
CA ALA A 149 7.74 -7.94 -27.06
C ALA A 149 8.46 -7.51 -25.78
N TYR A 150 7.99 -7.96 -24.61
CA TYR A 150 8.61 -7.56 -23.33
C TYR A 150 9.98 -8.22 -23.10
N SER A 151 10.17 -9.48 -23.52
CA SER A 151 11.49 -10.13 -23.44
C SER A 151 12.50 -9.49 -24.40
N ALA A 152 12.10 -9.13 -25.61
CA ALA A 152 12.96 -8.43 -26.56
C ALA A 152 13.29 -7.02 -26.09
N LEU A 153 12.33 -6.32 -25.48
CA LEU A 153 12.57 -5.02 -24.85
C LEU A 153 13.66 -5.15 -23.76
N GLY A 154 13.54 -6.13 -22.87
CA GLY A 154 14.58 -6.42 -21.88
C GLY A 154 15.94 -6.78 -22.48
N TYR A 155 15.94 -7.54 -23.58
CA TYR A 155 17.15 -7.98 -24.26
C TYR A 155 17.90 -6.82 -24.93
N VAL A 156 17.18 -5.92 -25.62
CA VAL A 156 17.76 -4.77 -26.34
C VAL A 156 18.18 -3.67 -25.37
N PHE A 157 17.36 -3.36 -24.36
CA PHE A 157 17.64 -2.30 -23.40
C PHE A 157 18.48 -2.77 -22.21
N ARG A 158 19.17 -3.92 -22.33
CA ARG A 158 19.95 -4.51 -21.22
C ARG A 158 20.97 -3.52 -20.64
N ASP A 159 21.63 -2.72 -21.48
CA ASP A 159 22.72 -1.84 -21.03
C ASP A 159 22.17 -0.62 -20.29
N PHE A 160 20.97 -0.16 -20.66
CA PHE A 160 20.24 0.87 -19.92
C PHE A 160 19.73 0.31 -18.59
N LEU A 161 19.19 -0.91 -18.59
CA LEU A 161 18.80 -1.62 -17.37
C LEU A 161 19.98 -1.92 -16.45
N ALA A 162 21.15 -2.27 -17.00
CA ALA A 162 22.38 -2.51 -16.26
C ALA A 162 22.90 -1.21 -15.62
N LYS A 163 22.83 -0.09 -16.35
CA LYS A 163 23.16 1.24 -15.81
C LYS A 163 22.17 1.69 -14.73
N ILE A 164 20.87 1.46 -14.94
CA ILE A 164 19.85 1.71 -13.92
C ILE A 164 20.14 0.85 -12.70
N THR A 165 20.34 -0.45 -12.85
CA THR A 165 20.56 -1.36 -11.71
C THR A 165 21.90 -1.13 -11.01
N GLN A 166 22.97 -0.75 -11.71
CA GLN A 166 24.22 -0.32 -11.07
C GLN A 166 24.07 1.04 -10.35
N SER A 167 23.37 2.01 -10.95
CA SER A 167 23.01 3.26 -10.24
C SER A 167 22.03 3.01 -9.09
N PHE A 168 21.14 2.02 -9.20
CA PHE A 168 20.13 1.65 -8.18
C PHE A 168 20.69 0.75 -7.10
N GLN A 169 21.79 0.01 -7.30
CA GLN A 169 22.43 -0.67 -6.17
C GLN A 169 23.02 0.39 -5.25
N THR A 170 23.73 1.39 -5.77
CA THR A 170 24.25 2.49 -4.95
C THR A 170 23.13 3.40 -4.42
N ALA A 171 22.21 3.85 -5.28
CA ALA A 171 21.13 4.76 -4.89
C ALA A 171 20.01 4.07 -4.10
N GLY A 172 19.78 2.77 -4.33
CA GLY A 172 18.79 1.97 -3.62
C GLY A 172 19.25 1.61 -2.22
N HIS A 173 20.54 1.29 -2.01
CA HIS A 173 21.09 1.18 -0.65
C HIS A 173 20.96 2.50 0.10
N ILE A 174 21.37 3.62 -0.52
CA ILE A 174 21.24 4.96 0.10
C ILE A 174 19.78 5.29 0.41
N LEU A 175 18.84 5.05 -0.51
CA LEU A 175 17.42 5.34 -0.28
C LEU A 175 16.82 4.46 0.81
N THR A 176 17.16 3.17 0.83
CA THR A 176 16.68 2.22 1.85
C THR A 176 17.28 2.54 3.21
N GLU A 177 18.58 2.83 3.27
CA GLU A 177 19.28 3.31 4.47
C GLU A 177 18.67 4.62 4.97
N THR A 178 18.39 5.57 4.07
CA THR A 178 17.76 6.85 4.43
C THR A 178 16.36 6.64 5.00
N LEU A 179 15.54 5.77 4.40
CA LEU A 179 14.21 5.44 4.90
C LEU A 179 14.24 4.72 6.24
N ILE A 180 15.19 3.80 6.44
CA ILE A 180 15.40 3.11 7.72
C ILE A 180 15.85 4.10 8.79
N ILE A 181 16.81 4.98 8.48
CA ILE A 181 17.29 6.03 9.39
C ILE A 181 16.15 6.97 9.76
N ALA A 182 15.35 7.43 8.79
CA ALA A 182 14.19 8.28 9.03
C ALA A 182 13.15 7.58 9.93
N ALA A 183 12.89 6.29 9.71
CA ALA A 183 11.98 5.51 10.54
C ALA A 183 12.51 5.34 11.98
N VAL A 184 13.82 5.10 12.15
CA VAL A 184 14.46 4.97 13.47
C VAL A 184 14.43 6.31 14.22
N ILE A 185 14.75 7.43 13.54
CA ILE A 185 14.67 8.77 14.13
C ILE A 185 13.24 9.08 14.57
N TYR A 186 12.26 8.77 13.72
CA TYR A 186 10.84 8.97 14.06
C TYR A 186 10.44 8.13 15.28
N LEU A 187 10.84 6.86 15.34
CA LEU A 187 10.54 5.98 16.45
C LEU A 187 11.20 6.45 17.76
N ALA A 188 12.48 6.85 17.69
CA ALA A 188 13.21 7.42 18.82
C ALA A 188 12.56 8.73 19.31
N TYR A 189 12.15 9.61 18.39
CA TYR A 189 11.39 10.81 18.70
C TYR A 189 10.07 10.48 19.42
N ARG A 190 9.32 9.48 18.94
CA ARG A 190 8.07 9.03 19.56
C ARG A 190 8.30 8.43 20.95
N ILE A 191 9.35 7.63 21.14
CA ILE A 191 9.70 7.05 22.45
C ILE A 191 10.16 8.15 23.42
N TRP A 192 10.98 9.09 22.96
CA TRP A 192 11.41 10.23 23.76
C TRP A 192 10.23 11.10 24.19
N LEU A 193 9.32 11.43 23.27
CA LEU A 193 8.08 12.12 23.61
C LEU A 193 7.27 11.33 24.63
N TYR A 194 7.05 10.04 24.41
CA TYR A 194 6.32 9.19 25.34
C TYR A 194 6.97 9.18 26.74
N GLY A 195 8.30 9.07 26.83
CA GLY A 195 9.05 9.15 28.09
C GLY A 195 8.95 10.53 28.74
N LYS A 196 9.07 11.61 27.97
CA LYS A 196 8.93 12.99 28.42
C LYS A 196 7.52 13.25 28.98
N TYR A 197 6.48 12.76 28.31
CA TYR A 197 5.10 12.92 28.78
C TYR A 197 4.76 11.99 29.95
N LYS A 198 5.35 10.80 30.03
CA LYS A 198 5.20 9.92 31.20
C LYS A 198 5.82 10.54 32.47
N LEU A 199 6.90 11.30 32.35
CA LEU A 199 7.50 12.07 33.45
C LEU A 199 6.61 13.25 33.90
N LEU A 200 5.71 13.74 33.05
CA LEU A 200 4.74 14.80 33.37
C LEU A 200 3.47 14.28 34.03
N ASP A 201 3.27 12.95 34.10
CA ASP A 201 2.07 12.31 34.68
C ASP A 201 2.14 12.20 36.23
N VAL A 202 3.12 12.88 36.85
CA VAL A 202 3.35 12.85 38.31
C VAL A 202 2.62 13.99 39.02
N VAL A 203 1.52 14.50 38.47
CA VAL A 203 0.69 15.48 39.19
C VAL A 203 -0.17 14.73 40.22
N PRO A 204 0.11 14.86 41.54
CA PRO A 204 -0.65 14.15 42.55
C PRO A 204 -2.10 14.60 42.53
N ARG A 205 -3.03 13.65 42.47
CA ARG A 205 -4.46 13.93 42.58
C ARG A 205 -4.83 14.08 44.05
N VAL A 206 -5.53 15.15 44.39
CA VAL A 206 -6.00 15.43 45.75
C VAL A 206 -7.49 15.16 45.85
N GLN A 207 -7.95 14.55 46.95
CA GLN A 207 -9.37 14.33 47.18
C GLN A 207 -10.08 15.65 47.51
N VAL A 208 -11.31 15.81 47.00
CA VAL A 208 -12.10 17.05 47.15
C VAL A 208 -12.31 17.42 48.62
N GLN A 209 -12.50 16.43 49.50
CA GLN A 209 -12.72 16.63 50.93
C GLN A 209 -11.48 17.21 51.63
N GLU A 210 -10.28 16.80 51.19
CA GLU A 210 -9.02 17.31 51.73
C GLU A 210 -8.79 18.76 51.30
N LEU A 211 -9.06 19.07 50.04
CA LEU A 211 -9.00 20.43 49.51
C LEU A 211 -10.02 21.36 50.19
N ALA A 212 -11.25 20.90 50.41
CA ALA A 212 -12.28 21.66 51.12
C ALA A 212 -11.86 22.00 52.57
N ARG A 213 -11.20 21.06 53.27
CA ARG A 213 -10.67 21.29 54.61
C ARG A 213 -9.55 22.34 54.61
N LYS A 214 -8.65 22.30 53.63
CA LYS A 214 -7.58 23.30 53.47
C LYS A 214 -8.13 24.70 53.17
N LEU A 215 -9.17 24.81 52.35
CA LEU A 215 -9.81 26.10 52.04
C LEU A 215 -10.49 26.77 53.25
N GLN A 216 -10.79 26.00 54.31
CA GLN A 216 -11.39 26.53 55.55
C GLN A 216 -10.36 26.97 56.58
N SER A 217 -9.07 26.65 56.40
CA SER A 217 -8.00 27.13 57.29
C SER A 217 -7.58 28.56 56.94
N GLU A 218 -7.45 29.44 57.94
CA GLU A 218 -7.14 30.87 57.73
C GLU A 218 -5.76 31.15 57.11
N ASP A 219 -4.84 30.18 57.15
CA ASP A 219 -3.45 30.30 56.65
C ASP A 219 -3.24 29.59 55.29
N SER A 220 -4.32 29.35 54.53
CA SER A 220 -4.26 28.53 53.33
C SER A 220 -3.64 29.29 52.15
N LYS A 221 -2.39 28.98 51.82
CA LYS A 221 -1.71 29.41 50.59
C LYS A 221 -2.20 28.63 49.35
N VAL A 222 -3.51 28.61 49.11
CA VAL A 222 -4.14 27.83 48.03
C VAL A 222 -4.55 28.73 46.87
N LEU A 223 -4.13 28.39 45.66
CA LEU A 223 -4.60 28.98 44.42
C LEU A 223 -5.41 27.95 43.63
N LEU A 224 -6.71 28.19 43.50
CA LEU A 224 -7.61 27.30 42.79
C LEU A 224 -7.78 27.76 41.34
N VAL A 225 -7.61 26.85 40.39
CA VAL A 225 -7.58 27.17 38.96
C VAL A 225 -8.56 26.26 38.21
N ASP A 226 -9.52 26.89 37.54
CA ASP A 226 -10.47 26.24 36.64
C ASP A 226 -9.85 26.10 35.25
N VAL A 227 -9.67 24.85 34.80
CA VAL A 227 -9.11 24.53 33.47
C VAL A 227 -10.18 23.97 32.52
N ARG A 228 -11.48 24.13 32.82
CA ARG A 228 -12.56 23.69 31.93
C ARG A 228 -12.55 24.49 30.63
N SER A 229 -12.61 23.79 29.50
CA SER A 229 -12.67 24.40 28.17
C SER A 229 -14.06 24.89 27.78
N HIS A 230 -15.12 24.34 28.39
CA HIS A 230 -16.53 24.60 28.05
C HIS A 230 -17.34 24.86 29.32
N GLY A 231 -18.41 25.66 29.19
CA GLY A 231 -19.33 25.94 30.29
C GLY A 231 -18.90 27.00 31.28
N TYR A 232 -17.84 27.78 31.01
CA TYR A 232 -17.40 28.84 31.92
C TYR A 232 -18.27 30.11 31.85
N TYR A 233 -18.80 30.45 30.67
CA TYR A 233 -19.63 31.65 30.45
C TYR A 233 -21.13 31.36 30.37
N ASP A 234 -21.54 30.11 30.60
CA ASP A 234 -22.95 29.73 30.53
C ASP A 234 -23.71 30.38 31.69
N ALA A 235 -24.94 30.83 31.42
CA ALA A 235 -25.74 31.63 32.35
C ALA A 235 -26.19 30.90 33.65
N GLY A 236 -25.65 29.70 33.93
CA GLY A 236 -25.85 28.91 35.15
C GLY A 236 -24.60 28.15 35.59
N ALA A 237 -23.42 28.55 35.12
CA ALA A 237 -22.16 27.88 35.43
C ALA A 237 -21.76 28.08 36.90
N GLU A 238 -21.80 27.00 37.69
CA GLU A 238 -21.24 27.02 39.03
C GLU A 238 -19.71 26.87 38.98
N ARG A 239 -19.03 27.59 39.88
CA ARG A 239 -17.58 27.54 40.07
C ARG A 239 -17.25 27.47 41.54
N ILE A 240 -16.13 26.86 41.85
CA ILE A 240 -15.64 26.84 43.23
C ILE A 240 -15.25 28.27 43.60
N LYS A 241 -15.76 28.75 44.76
CA LYS A 241 -15.55 30.12 45.21
C LYS A 241 -14.05 30.43 45.33
N GLY A 242 -13.62 31.53 44.70
CA GLY A 242 -12.22 31.95 44.71
C GLY A 242 -11.35 31.36 43.59
N SER A 243 -11.92 30.57 42.67
CA SER A 243 -11.16 30.05 41.53
C SER A 243 -10.90 31.09 40.45
N ILE A 244 -9.68 31.09 39.91
CA ILE A 244 -9.32 31.81 38.68
C ILE A 244 -9.48 30.90 37.47
N ARG A 245 -9.79 31.46 36.31
CA ARG A 245 -9.77 30.70 35.06
C ARG A 245 -8.39 30.74 34.44
N LEU A 246 -7.96 29.61 33.90
CA LEU A 246 -6.80 29.51 33.03
C LEU A 246 -7.24 29.46 31.58
N GLU A 247 -6.82 30.42 30.77
CA GLU A 247 -7.05 30.37 29.32
C GLU A 247 -5.92 29.56 28.65
N PRO A 248 -6.20 28.38 28.05
CA PRO A 248 -5.14 27.52 27.50
C PRO A 248 -4.29 28.19 26.43
N ASN A 249 -4.90 29.13 25.70
CA ASN A 249 -4.24 29.86 24.61
C ASN A 249 -3.29 30.96 25.09
N ASN A 250 -3.38 31.41 26.35
CA ASN A 250 -2.49 32.44 26.91
C ASN A 250 -1.72 31.97 28.16
N LEU A 251 -1.59 30.66 28.33
CA LEU A 251 -0.97 30.01 29.49
C LEU A 251 0.41 30.60 29.86
N ALA A 252 1.27 30.83 28.87
CA ALA A 252 2.64 31.29 29.12
C ALA A 252 2.74 32.73 29.65
N GLU A 253 1.75 33.59 29.37
CA GLU A 253 1.68 34.94 29.91
C GLU A 253 1.02 34.96 31.28
N GLU A 254 -0.07 34.22 31.47
CA GLU A 254 -0.77 34.14 32.76
C GLU A 254 0.12 33.55 33.86
N LEU A 255 0.91 32.51 33.55
CA LEU A 255 1.84 31.90 34.50
C LEU A 255 2.90 32.87 35.04
N LYS A 256 3.27 33.93 34.30
CA LYS A 256 4.23 34.94 34.77
C LYS A 256 3.67 35.83 35.88
N SER A 257 2.35 35.95 35.95
CA SER A 257 1.66 36.77 36.94
C SER A 257 1.38 36.04 38.25
N TRP A 258 1.62 34.72 38.29
CA TRP A 258 1.28 33.89 39.44
C TRP A 258 2.39 33.92 40.49
N SER A 259 2.00 34.08 41.76
CA SER A 259 2.93 34.02 42.89
C SER A 259 3.39 32.59 43.14
N THR A 260 4.70 32.35 43.16
CA THR A 260 5.31 31.04 43.44
C THR A 260 5.14 30.56 44.89
N ASP A 261 4.60 31.41 45.78
CA ASP A 261 4.38 31.11 47.20
C ASP A 261 3.04 30.41 47.48
N LYS A 262 2.24 30.07 46.46
CA LYS A 262 0.95 29.38 46.63
C LYS A 262 0.93 28.02 45.97
N ASP A 263 0.31 27.04 46.62
CA ASP A 263 0.03 25.73 46.05
C ASP A 263 -1.09 25.85 45.02
N ILE A 264 -0.84 25.35 43.80
CA ILE A 264 -1.76 25.44 42.67
C ILE A 264 -2.60 24.16 42.57
N TYR A 265 -3.91 24.29 42.65
CA TYR A 265 -4.86 23.20 42.48
C TYR A 265 -5.67 23.42 41.21
N LEU A 266 -5.49 22.52 40.24
CA LEU A 266 -6.23 22.53 38.98
C LEU A 266 -7.48 21.66 39.10
N TYR A 267 -8.62 22.13 38.62
CA TYR A 267 -9.82 21.30 38.48
C TYR A 267 -10.43 21.44 37.08
N CYS A 268 -10.93 20.33 36.58
CA CYS A 268 -11.74 20.24 35.37
C CYS A 268 -13.08 19.57 35.70
N THR A 269 -13.92 19.38 34.68
CA THR A 269 -15.15 18.57 34.78
C THR A 269 -14.85 17.11 35.11
#